data_AF-A0AAW6AZF0-F1
#
_entry.id   AF-A0AAW6AZF0-F1
#
_cell.length_a   1.000
_cell.length_b   1.000
_cell.length_c   1.000
_cell.angle_alpha   90.00
_cell.angle_beta   90.00
_cell.angle_gamma   90.00
#
_symmetry.space_group_name_H-M   'P 1'
#
loop_
_entity.id
_entity.type
_entity.pdbx_description
1 polymer ?
#
loop_
_entity_poly.entity_id
_entity_poly.type
_entity_poly.pdbx_seq_one_letter_code
_entity_poly.pdbx_strand_id
1 'polypeptide(L)'
;MESKTKYCKHCGEIIDVECVVCPKCGKQVEQLSSDKETPIIINNSASSSASATSPSQIVRKLPWYLSWFWIIVFGFLTGGIYFFIGLVLRVMWKSKN
;
A
#
# COMPACT_ATOMS: atom_id res chain seq x y z
N MET A 1 15.00 34.72 -43.95
CA MET A 1 15.01 33.31 -43.53
C MET A 1 13.59 32.80 -43.71
N GLU A 2 13.35 31.87 -44.63
CA GLU A 2 12.02 31.31 -44.87
C GLU A 2 11.72 30.29 -43.76
N SER A 3 10.95 30.68 -42.75
CA SER A 3 10.55 29.82 -41.64
C SER A 3 9.47 28.86 -42.11
N LYS A 4 9.88 27.69 -42.62
CA LYS A 4 8.95 26.61 -42.94
C LYS A 4 8.36 26.08 -41.64
N THR A 5 7.04 26.12 -41.51
CA THR A 5 6.30 25.62 -40.34
C THR A 5 5.53 24.34 -40.67
N LYS A 6 5.29 23.50 -39.67
CA LYS A 6 4.47 22.29 -39.75
C LYS A 6 3.42 22.30 -38.63
N TYR A 7 2.37 21.49 -38.77
CA TYR A 7 1.36 21.36 -37.72
C TYR A 7 1.68 20.18 -36.80
N CYS A 8 1.41 20.34 -35.52
CA CYS A 8 1.47 19.23 -34.58
C CYS A 8 0.30 18.27 -34.84
N LYS A 9 0.59 16.99 -35.08
CA LYS A 9 -0.43 15.94 -35.28
C LYS A 9 -1.31 15.67 -34.06
N HIS A 10 -0.90 16.13 -32.87
CA HIS A 10 -1.59 15.84 -31.61
C HIS A 10 -2.47 16.99 -31.11
N CYS A 11 -1.97 18.23 -31.18
CA CYS A 11 -2.69 19.41 -30.67
C CYS A 11 -3.11 20.40 -31.75
N GLY A 12 -2.71 20.19 -33.01
CA GLY A 12 -3.09 21.05 -34.14
C GLY A 12 -2.37 22.40 -34.22
N GLU A 13 -1.50 22.73 -33.26
CA GLU A 13 -0.75 23.99 -33.26
C GLU A 13 0.31 24.03 -34.37
N ILE A 14 0.56 25.22 -34.91
CA ILE A 14 1.65 25.51 -35.83
C ILE A 14 2.97 25.55 -35.05
N ILE A 15 3.95 24.77 -35.49
CA ILE A 15 5.28 24.63 -34.91
C ILE A 15 6.33 24.74 -36.03
N ASP A 16 7.60 24.98 -35.68
CA ASP A 16 8.68 25.02 -36.67
C ASP A 16 8.96 23.62 -37.24
N VAL A 17 9.41 23.56 -38.50
CA VAL A 17 9.70 22.27 -39.17
C VAL A 17 10.81 21.48 -38.48
N GLU A 18 11.74 22.15 -37.81
CA GLU A 18 12.82 21.51 -37.05
C GLU A 18 12.40 20.98 -35.67
N CYS A 19 11.21 21.33 -35.18
CA CYS A 19 10.72 20.84 -33.89
C CYS A 19 10.43 19.32 -33.95
N VAL A 20 11.22 18.51 -33.25
CA VAL A 20 10.96 17.08 -33.03
C VAL A 20 9.88 16.86 -31.96
N VAL A 21 9.80 17.78 -30.99
CA VAL A 21 8.83 17.78 -29.90
C VAL A 21 8.01 19.06 -29.94
N CYS A 22 6.69 18.95 -29.82
CA CYS A 22 5.83 20.14 -29.82
C CYS A 22 5.97 20.92 -28.49
N PRO A 23 6.30 22.23 -28.50
CA PRO A 23 6.46 23.02 -27.29
C PRO A 23 5.15 23.29 -26.54
N LYS A 24 3.99 23.12 -27.20
CA LYS A 24 2.67 23.28 -26.56
C LYS A 24 2.18 22.03 -25.86
N CYS A 25 2.20 20.88 -26.55
CA CYS A 25 1.62 19.64 -26.01
C CYS A 25 2.66 18.65 -25.45
N GLY A 26 3.95 18.90 -25.68
CA GLY A 26 5.05 18.04 -25.21
C GLY A 26 5.14 16.67 -25.91
N LYS A 27 4.23 16.36 -26.84
CA LYS A 27 4.25 15.11 -27.61
C LYS A 27 5.21 15.22 -28.78
N GLN A 28 5.90 14.12 -29.05
CA GLN A 28 6.78 13.97 -30.21
C GLN A 28 5.96 13.93 -31.50
N VAL A 29 6.32 14.78 -32.47
CA VAL A 29 5.58 14.94 -33.73
C VAL A 29 6.15 14.07 -34.86
N GLU A 30 7.43 13.72 -34.78
CA GLU A 30 8.14 12.88 -35.74
C GLU A 30 8.84 11.75 -35.01
N GLN A 31 8.81 10.55 -35.58
CA GLN A 31 9.51 9.40 -35.02
C GLN A 31 11.02 9.69 -35.05
N LEU A 32 11.67 9.57 -33.89
CA LEU A 32 13.12 9.45 -33.84
C LEU A 32 13.48 8.21 -34.66
N SER A 33 14.13 8.38 -35.81
CA SER A 33 14.64 7.28 -36.63
C SER A 33 15.70 6.51 -35.86
N SER A 34 15.24 5.60 -34.98
CA SER A 34 16.08 4.60 -34.33
C SER A 34 16.23 3.38 -35.22
N ASP A 35 16.57 3.60 -36.50
CA ASP A 35 16.92 2.55 -37.48
C ASP A 35 18.41 2.16 -37.36
N LYS A 36 18.89 2.03 -36.12
CA LYS A 36 20.16 1.36 -35.84
C LYS A 36 19.90 0.28 -34.82
N GLU A 37 19.41 -0.84 -35.33
CA GLU A 37 19.46 -2.16 -34.70
C GLU A 37 20.94 -2.59 -34.53
N THR A 38 21.75 -1.82 -33.81
CA THR A 38 23.00 -2.36 -33.29
C THR A 38 22.64 -3.10 -32.00
N PRO A 39 22.94 -4.40 -31.88
CA PRO A 39 22.75 -5.11 -30.62
C PRO A 39 23.66 -4.47 -29.58
N ILE A 40 23.07 -3.65 -28.72
CA ILE A 40 23.76 -3.09 -27.56
C ILE A 40 23.92 -4.28 -26.60
N ILE A 41 25.10 -4.91 -26.60
CA ILE A 41 25.42 -5.96 -25.64
C ILE A 41 25.67 -5.28 -24.29
N ILE A 42 24.66 -5.26 -23.42
CA ILE A 42 24.81 -4.82 -22.03
C ILE A 42 25.35 -6.00 -21.21
N ASN A 43 26.66 -6.04 -20.97
CA ASN A 43 27.27 -6.97 -20.01
C ASN A 43 27.08 -6.44 -18.58
N ASN A 44 25.87 -6.59 -18.03
CA ASN A 44 25.56 -6.21 -16.66
C ASN A 44 25.93 -7.33 -15.69
N SER A 45 27.18 -7.34 -15.21
CA SER A 45 27.61 -8.17 -14.07
C SER A 45 27.13 -7.55 -12.75
N ALA A 46 25.81 -7.40 -12.56
CA ALA A 46 25.25 -6.93 -11.30
C ALA A 46 25.27 -8.05 -10.26
N SER A 47 26.32 -8.11 -9.44
CA SER A 47 26.28 -8.86 -8.18
C SER A 47 25.63 -7.99 -7.11
N SER A 48 24.31 -7.82 -7.21
CA SER A 48 23.50 -7.15 -6.18
C SER A 48 22.80 -8.20 -5.33
N SER A 49 23.52 -8.76 -4.35
CA SER A 49 22.93 -9.55 -3.28
C SER A 49 22.39 -8.62 -2.19
N ALA A 50 21.24 -8.00 -2.46
CA ALA A 50 20.46 -7.32 -1.44
C ALA A 50 19.55 -8.34 -0.74
N SER A 51 20.05 -8.98 0.31
CA SER A 51 19.26 -9.82 1.19
C SER A 51 18.42 -8.94 2.12
N ALA A 52 17.32 -8.40 1.62
CA ALA A 52 16.31 -7.76 2.44
C ALA A 52 15.47 -8.85 3.12
N THR A 53 15.90 -9.31 4.28
CA THR A 53 15.07 -10.14 5.15
C THR A 53 14.03 -9.23 5.78
N SER A 54 12.90 -9.04 5.11
CA SER A 54 11.71 -8.52 5.77
C SER A 54 11.31 -9.56 6.83
N PRO A 55 11.21 -9.21 8.12
CA PRO A 55 10.55 -10.09 9.05
C PRO A 55 9.11 -10.17 8.56
N SER A 56 8.78 -11.28 7.89
CA SER A 56 7.40 -11.68 7.69
C SER A 56 6.81 -11.73 9.09
N GLN A 57 6.12 -10.67 9.48
CA GLN A 57 5.28 -10.67 10.66
C GLN A 57 4.21 -11.70 10.32
N ILE A 58 4.45 -12.95 10.71
CA ILE A 58 3.46 -14.01 10.66
C ILE A 58 2.43 -13.60 11.70
N VAL A 59 1.49 -12.73 11.30
CA VAL A 59 0.32 -12.39 12.09
C VAL A 59 -0.57 -13.63 12.02
N ARG A 60 -0.30 -14.60 12.88
CA ARG A 60 -1.18 -15.75 13.05
C ARG A 60 -2.49 -15.21 13.61
N LYS A 61 -3.51 -15.09 12.76
CA LYS A 61 -4.87 -14.81 13.21
C LYS A 61 -5.24 -15.92 14.19
N LEU A 62 -5.26 -15.58 15.48
CA LEU A 62 -5.74 -16.49 16.51
C LEU A 62 -7.19 -16.86 16.18
N PRO A 63 -7.59 -18.13 16.39
CA PRO A 63 -8.92 -18.58 16.05
C PRO A 63 -9.96 -17.81 16.87
N TRP A 64 -11.07 -17.46 16.23
CA TRP A 64 -12.09 -16.56 16.78
C TRP A 64 -12.64 -16.99 18.16
N TYR A 65 -12.69 -18.30 18.42
CA TYR A 65 -13.16 -18.85 19.70
C TYR A 65 -12.26 -18.52 20.90
N LEU A 66 -10.95 -18.32 20.68
CA LEU A 66 -10.02 -18.03 21.77
C LEU A 66 -10.32 -16.64 22.36
N SER A 67 -10.75 -15.69 21.52
CA SER A 67 -11.18 -14.37 21.98
C SER A 67 -12.41 -14.46 22.89
N TRP A 68 -13.36 -15.32 22.55
CA TRP A 68 -14.58 -15.53 23.34
C TRP A 68 -14.31 -16.27 24.65
N PHE A 69 -13.33 -17.17 24.66
CA PHE A 69 -12.89 -17.87 25.87
C PHE A 69 -12.45 -16.90 26.97
N TRP A 70 -11.66 -15.87 26.65
CA TRP A 70 -11.22 -14.88 27.63
C TRP A 70 -12.37 -14.03 28.19
N ILE A 71 -13.39 -13.73 27.37
CA ILE A 71 -14.59 -13.00 27.82
C ILE A 71 -15.38 -13.83 28.83
N ILE A 72 -15.54 -15.13 28.58
CA ILE A 72 -16.23 -16.05 29.50
C ILE A 72 -15.41 -16.22 30.77
N VAL A 73 -14.09 -16.45 30.67
CA VAL A 73 -13.21 -16.62 31.83
C VAL A 73 -13.18 -15.37 32.71
N PHE A 74 -12.95 -14.19 32.13
CA PHE A 74 -12.96 -12.95 32.90
C PHE A 74 -14.35 -12.56 33.39
N GLY A 75 -15.40 -12.80 32.60
CA GLY A 75 -16.78 -12.53 32.99
C GLY A 75 -17.26 -13.41 34.15
N PHE A 76 -16.88 -14.68 34.19
CA PHE A 76 -17.21 -15.57 35.30
C PHE A 76 -16.35 -15.30 36.53
N LEU A 77 -15.05 -15.04 36.35
CA LEU A 77 -14.16 -14.72 37.46
C LEU A 77 -14.55 -13.38 38.09
N THR A 78 -14.76 -12.32 37.31
CA THR A 78 -15.15 -11.02 37.89
C THR A 78 -16.63 -11.01 38.29
N GLY A 79 -17.53 -11.32 37.36
CA GLY A 79 -18.99 -11.26 37.60
C GLY A 79 -19.47 -12.28 38.64
N GLY A 80 -18.95 -13.51 38.62
CA GLY A 80 -19.30 -14.53 39.61
C GLY A 80 -18.82 -14.15 41.01
N ILE A 81 -17.58 -13.66 41.14
CA ILE A 81 -17.03 -13.22 42.44
C ILE A 81 -17.86 -12.06 43.02
N TYR A 82 -18.19 -11.04 42.22
CA TYR A 82 -19.02 -9.92 42.69
C TYR A 82 -20.45 -10.33 43.06
N PHE A 83 -21.04 -11.28 42.32
CA PHE A 83 -22.37 -11.81 42.64
C PHE A 83 -22.37 -12.57 43.97
N PHE A 84 -21.38 -13.42 44.20
CA PHE A 84 -21.23 -14.16 45.45
C PHE A 84 -20.98 -13.21 46.65
N ILE A 85 -20.09 -12.22 46.49
CA ILE A 85 -19.82 -11.23 47.55
C ILE A 85 -21.08 -10.42 47.86
N GLY A 86 -21.84 -9.99 46.84
CA GLY A 86 -23.09 -9.27 47.02
C GLY A 86 -24.16 -10.10 47.74
N LEU A 87 -24.27 -11.40 47.43
CA LEU A 87 -25.19 -12.32 48.09
C LEU A 87 -24.83 -12.48 49.58
N VAL A 88 -23.55 -12.68 49.90
CA VAL A 88 -23.08 -12.80 51.28
C VAL A 88 -23.34 -11.51 52.06
N LEU A 89 -23.01 -10.33 51.49
CA LEU A 89 -23.29 -9.04 52.13
C LEU A 89 -24.79 -8.84 52.40
N ARG A 90 -25.66 -9.26 51.47
CA ARG A 90 -27.12 -9.18 51.65
C ARG A 90 -27.62 -10.08 52.78
N VAL A 91 -27.09 -11.29 52.89
CA VAL A 91 -27.43 -12.23 53.98
C VAL A 91 -26.94 -11.69 55.33
N MET A 92 -25.72 -11.16 55.39
CA MET A 92 -25.19 -10.55 56.61
C MET A 92 -25.93 -9.27 57.02
N TRP A 93 -26.39 -8.47 56.05
CA TRP A 93 -27.22 -7.30 56.34
C TRP A 93 -28.57 -7.68 56.95
N LYS A 94 -29.23 -8.73 56.41
CA LYS A 94 -30.48 -9.27 56.96
C LYS A 94 -30.31 -9.89 58.35
N SER A 95 -29.11 -10.34 58.71
CA SER A 95 -28.84 -10.87 60.06
C SER A 95 -28.68 -9.78 61.11
N LYS A 96 -28.41 -8.54 60.70
CA LYS A 96 -28.09 -7.43 61.61
C LYS A 96 -29.23 -6.41 61.77
N ASN A 97 -30.29 -6.52 60.97
CA ASN A 97 -31.54 -5.76 61.05
C ASN A 97 -32.69 -6.68 61.45
#